data_AF-A0A4U5LZZ2-F1
#
_entry.id   AF-A0A4U5LZZ2-F1
#
_cell.length_a   1.000
_cell.length_b   1.000
_cell.length_c   1.000
_cell.angle_alpha   90.00
_cell.angle_beta   90.00
_cell.angle_gamma   90.00
#
_symmetry.space_group_name_H-M   'P 1'
#
loop_
_entity.id
_entity.type
_entity.pdbx_description
1 polymer ?
#
loop_
_entity_poly.entity_id
_entity_poly.type
_entity_poly.pdbx_seq_one_letter_code
_entity_poly.pdbx_strand_id
1 'polypeptide(L)'
;MPLICSICQLGYDGSSDAIAGTLPCGHIFHIDCVQQWFHQCQNACPACRAKCSSKDLIRLFLDSQNTSESPEAQVVRLESELLESRKSLDECQASLKHENNKIISLEKNIERLMQINQTAIVMNADKEKERGTLEMELMITNLSMMAAKRNCEKSIRDMRRGADGFSLTASRGSTVAFDSETTGGTKGGRYSSAEF
;
A
#
# COMPACT_ATOMS: atom_id res chain seq x y z
N MET A 1 28.87 -35.70 -44.35
CA MET A 1 30.01 -35.21 -45.14
C MET A 1 30.23 -33.75 -44.78
N PRO A 2 31.44 -33.34 -44.40
CA PRO A 2 31.71 -31.93 -44.08
C PRO A 2 31.68 -31.08 -45.35
N LEU A 3 31.05 -29.91 -45.28
CA LEU A 3 31.18 -28.89 -46.32
C LEU A 3 32.60 -28.32 -46.25
N ILE A 4 33.33 -28.34 -47.37
CA ILE A 4 34.72 -27.89 -47.48
C ILE A 4 34.85 -26.94 -48.67
N CYS A 5 35.57 -25.84 -48.50
CA CYS A 5 35.90 -24.94 -49.59
C CYS A 5 37.02 -25.53 -50.46
N SER A 6 36.80 -25.78 -51.74
CA SER A 6 37.83 -26.40 -52.60
C SER A 6 39.01 -25.48 -52.97
N ILE A 7 38.95 -24.19 -52.64
CA ILE A 7 40.06 -23.23 -52.86
C ILE A 7 41.09 -23.32 -51.73
N CYS A 8 40.65 -23.29 -50.47
CA CYS A 8 41.55 -23.35 -49.30
C CYS A 8 41.58 -24.70 -48.59
N GLN A 9 40.70 -25.63 -48.98
CA GLN A 9 40.53 -26.97 -48.39
C GLN A 9 40.14 -26.97 -46.90
N LEU A 10 39.65 -25.84 -46.38
CA LEU A 10 39.14 -25.71 -45.00
C LEU A 10 37.62 -25.89 -44.95
N GLY A 11 37.14 -26.41 -43.82
CA GLY A 11 35.71 -26.59 -43.54
C GLY A 11 35.06 -25.34 -42.94
N TYR A 12 33.73 -25.31 -42.94
CA TYR A 12 32.91 -24.24 -42.35
C TYR A 12 32.59 -24.56 -40.89
N ASP A 13 33.62 -24.66 -40.05
CA ASP A 13 33.54 -25.25 -38.71
C ASP A 13 32.97 -24.32 -37.62
N GLY A 14 32.29 -23.23 -37.99
CA GLY A 14 31.70 -22.26 -37.05
C GLY A 14 32.71 -21.50 -36.18
N SER A 15 34.00 -21.86 -36.26
CA SER A 15 35.10 -21.24 -35.52
C SER A 15 35.83 -20.17 -36.33
N SER A 16 35.72 -20.24 -37.66
CA SER A 16 36.14 -19.20 -38.57
C SER A 16 34.97 -18.29 -38.92
N ASP A 17 35.17 -16.97 -38.87
CA ASP A 17 34.22 -15.96 -39.41
C ASP A 17 34.06 -16.06 -40.95
N ALA A 18 34.54 -17.15 -41.55
CA ALA A 18 34.57 -17.35 -42.99
C ALA A 18 33.16 -17.68 -43.50
N ILE A 19 32.49 -16.65 -44.02
CA ILE A 19 31.14 -16.74 -44.56
C ILE A 19 31.13 -17.62 -45.82
N ALA A 20 30.19 -18.57 -45.89
CA ALA A 20 29.95 -19.35 -47.09
C ALA A 20 29.27 -18.51 -48.18
N GLY A 21 29.66 -18.70 -49.43
CA GLY A 21 29.04 -18.07 -50.58
C GLY A 21 28.86 -19.05 -51.73
N THR A 22 27.79 -18.89 -52.50
CA THR A 22 27.49 -19.72 -53.67
C THR A 22 27.51 -18.89 -54.95
N LEU A 23 27.93 -19.53 -56.04
CA LEU A 23 27.89 -18.97 -57.39
C LEU A 23 26.63 -19.44 -58.13
N PRO A 24 26.25 -18.82 -59.27
CA PRO A 24 25.06 -19.23 -60.04
C PRO A 24 25.07 -20.69 -60.50
N CYS A 25 26.25 -21.30 -60.57
CA CYS A 25 26.43 -22.72 -60.89
C CYS A 25 26.19 -23.67 -59.69
N GLY A 26 25.93 -23.15 -58.49
CA GLY A 26 25.63 -23.92 -57.29
C GLY A 26 26.83 -24.37 -56.45
N HIS A 27 28.06 -24.08 -56.87
CA HIS A 27 29.26 -24.41 -56.08
C HIS A 27 29.49 -23.41 -54.95
N ILE A 28 29.87 -23.94 -53.78
CA ILE A 28 30.00 -23.19 -52.52
C ILE A 28 31.49 -23.02 -52.16
N PHE A 29 31.88 -21.81 -51.76
CA PHE A 29 33.24 -21.44 -51.36
C PHE A 29 33.17 -20.47 -50.17
N HIS A 30 34.28 -20.23 -49.46
CA HIS A 30 34.34 -19.05 -48.61
C HIS A 30 34.28 -17.80 -49.49
N ILE A 31 33.53 -16.78 -49.06
CA ILE A 31 33.38 -15.52 -49.80
C ILE A 31 34.74 -14.93 -50.14
N ASP A 32 35.65 -14.88 -49.16
CA ASP A 32 36.97 -14.28 -49.37
C ASP A 32 37.80 -15.08 -50.36
N CYS A 33 37.74 -16.41 -50.31
CA CYS A 33 38.48 -17.27 -51.22
C CYS A 33 38.03 -17.08 -52.68
N VAL A 34 36.70 -17.03 -52.92
CA VAL A 34 36.18 -16.88 -54.28
C VAL A 34 36.29 -15.44 -54.79
N GLN A 35 36.23 -14.44 -53.90
CA GLN A 35 36.52 -13.05 -54.27
C GLN A 35 37.98 -12.88 -54.69
N GLN A 36 38.93 -13.43 -53.93
CA GLN A 36 40.34 -13.40 -54.27
C GLN A 36 40.60 -14.08 -55.63
N TRP A 37 39.93 -15.19 -55.91
CA TRP A 37 40.00 -15.87 -57.20
C TRP A 37 39.55 -14.98 -58.36
N PHE A 38 38.44 -14.25 -58.22
CA PHE A 38 37.97 -13.32 -59.24
C PHE A 38 38.93 -12.14 -59.45
N HIS A 39 39.62 -11.69 -58.41
CA HIS A 39 40.61 -10.62 -58.50
C HIS A 39 41.90 -11.04 -59.19
N GLN A 40 42.38 -12.27 -58.97
CA GLN A 40 43.72 -12.70 -59.38
C GLN A 40 43.74 -13.54 -60.66
N CYS A 41 42.65 -14.24 -60.96
CA CYS A 41 42.66 -15.27 -62.00
C CYS A 41 41.66 -14.96 -63.12
N GLN A 42 40.37 -15.27 -62.92
CA GLN A 42 39.36 -15.26 -63.99
C GLN A 42 37.93 -15.10 -63.44
N ASN A 43 37.04 -14.48 -64.23
CA ASN A 43 35.58 -14.44 -64.01
C ASN A 43 34.91 -15.78 -64.37
N ALA A 44 35.32 -16.85 -63.69
CA ALA A 44 34.77 -18.20 -63.87
C ALA A 44 34.85 -18.99 -62.56
N CYS A 45 33.92 -19.94 -62.39
CA CYS A 45 33.87 -20.80 -61.20
C CYS A 45 35.13 -21.68 -61.11
N PRO A 46 35.83 -21.74 -59.95
CA PRO A 46 36.99 -22.61 -59.75
C PRO A 46 36.70 -24.10 -59.95
N ALA A 47 35.47 -24.54 -59.68
CA ALA A 47 35.08 -25.95 -59.74
C ALA A 47 34.64 -26.40 -61.13
N CYS A 48 33.74 -25.65 -61.78
CA CYS A 48 33.13 -26.07 -63.05
C CYS A 48 33.39 -25.13 -64.23
N ARG A 49 34.14 -24.04 -64.03
CA ARG A 49 34.48 -23.03 -65.05
C ARG A 49 33.28 -22.32 -65.69
N ALA A 50 32.09 -22.44 -65.12
CA ALA A 50 30.94 -21.64 -65.51
C ALA A 50 31.28 -20.14 -65.38
N LYS A 51 30.89 -19.33 -66.36
CA LYS A 51 31.12 -17.87 -66.33
C LYS A 51 30.33 -17.26 -65.18
N CYS A 52 31.03 -16.53 -64.31
CA CYS A 52 30.44 -15.85 -63.15
C CYS A 52 31.40 -14.75 -62.69
N SER A 53 30.87 -13.71 -62.06
CA SER A 53 31.62 -12.58 -61.55
C SER A 53 31.40 -12.41 -60.04
N SER A 54 32.18 -11.53 -59.41
CA SER A 54 32.01 -11.20 -57.99
C SER A 54 30.61 -10.63 -57.65
N LYS A 55 29.89 -10.09 -58.64
CA LYS A 55 28.52 -9.57 -58.47
C LYS A 55 27.48 -10.68 -58.33
N ASP A 56 27.80 -11.87 -58.83
CA ASP A 56 26.89 -13.02 -58.85
C ASP A 56 27.03 -13.89 -57.59
N LEU A 57 27.86 -13.46 -56.64
CA LEU A 57 28.15 -14.17 -55.40
C LEU A 57 27.04 -13.93 -54.37
N ILE A 58 26.37 -15.00 -53.95
CA ILE A 58 25.31 -14.96 -52.95
C ILE A 58 25.88 -15.46 -51.61
N ARG A 59 25.72 -14.65 -50.56
CA ARG A 59 26.10 -15.05 -49.20
C ARG A 59 25.11 -16.10 -48.67
N LEU A 60 25.64 -17.19 -48.11
CA LEU A 60 24.87 -18.22 -47.44
C LEU A 60 25.02 -18.09 -45.92
N PHE A 61 23.90 -18.06 -45.22
CA PHE A 61 23.85 -18.19 -43.77
C PHE A 61 23.45 -19.62 -43.47
N LEU A 62 24.43 -20.42 -43.03
CA LEU A 62 24.19 -21.80 -42.63
C LEU A 62 23.88 -21.77 -41.13
N ASP A 63 22.66 -22.15 -40.75
CA ASP A 63 22.24 -22.29 -39.34
C ASP A 63 22.87 -23.53 -38.68
N SER A 64 24.15 -23.78 -38.96
CA SER A 64 24.90 -24.87 -38.37
C SER A 64 25.61 -24.38 -37.12
N GLN A 65 24.83 -24.03 -36.10
CA GLN A 65 25.34 -23.94 -34.74
C GLN A 65 24.90 -25.21 -34.01
N ASN A 66 25.88 -26.04 -33.62
CA ASN A 66 25.79 -27.21 -32.73
C ASN A 66 25.08 -28.48 -33.28
N THR A 67 25.64 -29.70 -33.21
CA THR A 67 26.63 -30.28 -32.28
C THR A 67 27.38 -31.46 -32.91
N SER A 68 28.59 -31.72 -32.41
CA SER A 68 29.25 -33.03 -32.41
C SER A 68 28.54 -34.09 -31.53
N GLU A 69 27.42 -33.73 -30.89
CA GLU A 69 26.55 -34.59 -30.10
C GLU A 69 25.40 -35.12 -30.97
N SER A 70 24.97 -36.35 -30.72
CA SER A 70 23.87 -36.93 -31.48
C SER A 70 22.53 -36.24 -31.12
N PRO A 71 21.54 -36.29 -32.03
CA PRO A 71 20.23 -35.68 -31.80
C PRO A 71 19.59 -36.07 -30.46
N GLU A 72 19.85 -37.29 -29.99
CA GLU A 72 19.35 -37.81 -28.72
C GLU A 72 19.94 -37.06 -27.51
N ALA A 73 21.23 -36.69 -27.55
CA ALA A 73 21.88 -35.95 -26.46
C ALA A 73 21.36 -34.51 -26.35
N GLN A 74 21.04 -33.88 -27.48
CA GLN A 74 20.41 -32.54 -27.48
C GLN A 74 19.01 -32.59 -26.85
N VAL A 75 18.21 -33.60 -27.18
CA VAL A 75 16.86 -33.76 -26.63
C VAL A 75 16.90 -33.92 -25.12
N VAL A 76 17.78 -34.78 -24.59
CA VAL A 76 17.92 -34.98 -23.14
C VAL A 76 18.30 -33.70 -22.41
N ARG A 77 19.22 -32.89 -22.97
CA ARG A 77 19.60 -31.61 -22.38
C ARG A 77 18.43 -30.63 -22.32
N LEU A 78 17.70 -30.48 -23.44
CA LEU A 78 16.54 -29.60 -23.53
C LEU A 78 15.41 -30.04 -22.59
N GLU A 79 15.20 -31.35 -22.43
CA GLU A 79 14.24 -31.90 -21.47
C GLU A 79 14.60 -31.56 -20.02
N SER A 80 15.90 -31.61 -19.67
CA SER A 80 16.37 -31.22 -18.34
C SER A 80 16.15 -29.72 -18.07
N GLU A 81 16.53 -28.85 -19.01
CA GLU A 81 16.33 -27.40 -18.90
C GLU A 81 14.83 -27.02 -18.80
N LEU A 82 13.99 -27.71 -19.57
CA LEU A 82 12.54 -27.54 -19.52
C LEU A 82 11.96 -27.96 -18.16
N LEU A 83 12.45 -29.06 -17.60
CA LEU A 83 12.05 -29.54 -16.28
C LEU A 83 12.44 -28.57 -15.16
N GLU A 84 13.65 -28.00 -15.22
CA GLU A 84 14.12 -27.00 -14.25
C GLU A 84 13.32 -25.70 -14.34
N SER A 85 13.04 -25.25 -15.55
CA SER A 85 12.20 -24.07 -15.80
C SER A 85 10.78 -24.27 -15.28
N ARG A 86 10.22 -25.48 -15.44
CA ARG A 86 8.90 -25.84 -14.90
C ARG A 86 8.89 -25.78 -13.37
N LYS A 87 9.88 -26.35 -12.70
CA LYS A 87 9.97 -26.30 -11.22
C LYS A 87 10.05 -24.88 -10.71
N SER A 88 10.89 -24.06 -11.34
CA SER A 88 11.02 -22.63 -11.01
C SER A 88 9.69 -21.88 -11.18
N LEU A 89 8.92 -22.23 -12.22
CA LEU A 89 7.59 -21.65 -12.46
C LEU A 89 6.60 -22.05 -11.35
N ASP A 90 6.59 -23.32 -10.93
CA ASP A 90 5.70 -23.81 -9.88
C ASP A 90 5.99 -23.13 -8.53
N GLU A 91 7.27 -22.96 -8.18
CA GLU A 91 7.71 -22.24 -6.98
C GLU A 91 7.30 -20.76 -7.01
N CYS A 92 7.49 -20.11 -8.17
CA CYS A 92 7.09 -18.72 -8.37
C CYS A 92 5.56 -18.57 -8.28
N GLN A 93 4.80 -19.51 -8.83
CA GLN A 93 3.34 -19.53 -8.76
C GLN A 93 2.83 -19.74 -7.32
N ALA A 94 3.49 -20.60 -6.53
CA ALA A 94 3.17 -20.79 -5.13
C ALA A 94 3.42 -19.51 -4.31
N SER A 95 4.55 -18.84 -4.56
CA SER A 95 4.89 -17.57 -3.94
C SER A 95 3.87 -16.48 -4.29
N LEU A 96 3.48 -16.39 -5.57
CA LEU A 96 2.46 -15.44 -6.03
C LEU A 96 1.11 -15.68 -5.34
N LYS A 97 0.69 -16.94 -5.16
CA LYS A 97 -0.54 -17.29 -4.43
C LYS A 97 -0.48 -16.83 -2.98
N HIS A 98 0.67 -16.99 -2.33
CA HIS A 98 0.87 -16.54 -0.95
C HIS A 98 0.75 -15.02 -0.82
N GLU A 99 1.42 -14.27 -1.69
CA GLU A 99 1.34 -12.81 -1.69
C GLU A 99 -0.07 -12.31 -2.02
N ASN A 100 -0.77 -12.93 -2.98
CA ASN A 100 -2.18 -12.61 -3.26
C ASN A 100 -3.07 -12.83 -2.04
N ASN A 101 -2.88 -13.91 -1.29
CA ASN A 101 -3.64 -14.16 -0.06
C ASN A 101 -3.36 -13.09 1.01
N LYS A 102 -2.11 -12.61 1.12
CA LYS A 102 -1.77 -11.48 2.01
C LYS A 102 -2.47 -10.21 1.56
N ILE A 103 -2.45 -9.89 0.27
CA ILE A 103 -3.13 -8.73 -0.30
C ILE A 103 -4.61 -8.77 0.07
N ILE A 104 -5.30 -9.89 -0.19
CA ILE A 104 -6.71 -10.09 0.16
C ILE A 104 -6.96 -9.89 1.67
N SER A 105 -6.06 -10.38 2.52
CA SER A 105 -6.17 -10.18 3.97
C SER A 105 -5.98 -8.72 4.37
N LEU A 106 -5.05 -8.01 3.73
CA LEU A 106 -4.80 -6.60 4.00
C LEU A 106 -5.95 -5.72 3.51
N GLU A 107 -6.51 -6.00 2.35
CA GLU A 107 -7.69 -5.32 1.81
C GLU A 107 -8.87 -5.41 2.78
N LYS A 108 -9.16 -6.61 3.32
CA LYS A 108 -10.19 -6.79 4.35
C LYS A 108 -9.91 -5.98 5.62
N ASN A 109 -8.65 -5.87 6.03
CA ASN A 109 -8.27 -5.09 7.20
C ASN A 109 -8.46 -3.59 6.95
N ILE A 110 -8.09 -3.10 5.77
CA ILE A 110 -8.32 -1.70 5.36
C ILE A 110 -9.81 -1.39 5.37
N GLU A 111 -10.64 -2.25 4.78
CA GLU A 111 -12.09 -2.08 4.77
C GLU A 111 -12.69 -2.00 6.18
N ARG A 112 -12.25 -2.90 7.07
CA ARG A 112 -12.65 -2.86 8.48
C ARG A 112 -12.24 -1.55 9.16
N LEU A 113 -11.01 -1.08 8.93
CA LEU A 113 -10.52 0.17 9.50
C LEU A 113 -11.31 1.38 8.97
N MET A 114 -11.68 1.37 7.69
CA MET A 114 -12.53 2.39 7.09
C MET A 114 -13.92 2.42 7.76
N GLN A 115 -14.54 1.26 7.99
CA GLN A 115 -15.81 1.18 8.70
C GLN A 115 -15.71 1.73 10.13
N ILE A 116 -14.69 1.30 10.88
CA ILE A 116 -14.47 1.78 12.26
C ILE A 116 -14.28 3.29 12.29
N ASN A 117 -13.47 3.83 11.39
CA ASN A 117 -13.23 5.27 11.31
C ASN A 117 -14.52 6.02 10.97
N GLN A 118 -15.30 5.53 10.00
CA GLN A 118 -16.59 6.14 9.65
C GLN A 118 -17.56 6.14 10.84
N THR A 119 -17.66 5.04 11.58
CA THR A 119 -18.48 4.97 12.79
C THR A 119 -17.99 5.96 13.85
N ALA A 120 -16.68 6.05 14.08
CA ALA A 120 -16.10 6.98 15.04
C ALA A 120 -16.41 8.45 14.70
N ILE A 121 -16.37 8.83 13.42
CA ILE A 121 -16.73 10.17 12.95
C ILE A 121 -18.18 10.49 13.31
N VAL A 122 -19.12 9.57 13.02
CA VAL A 122 -20.54 9.76 13.36
C VAL A 122 -20.73 9.88 14.87
N MET A 123 -20.11 8.99 15.64
CA MET A 123 -20.18 9.03 17.11
C MET A 123 -19.65 10.34 17.70
N ASN A 124 -18.56 10.89 17.13
CA ASN A 124 -18.03 12.17 17.58
C ASN A 124 -18.98 13.33 17.26
N ALA A 125 -19.58 13.35 16.07
CA ALA A 125 -20.55 14.36 15.69
C ALA A 125 -21.80 14.33 16.60
N ASP A 126 -22.27 13.13 16.97
CA ASP A 126 -23.41 12.99 17.88
C ASP A 126 -23.06 13.45 19.30
N LYS A 127 -21.86 13.12 19.80
CA LYS A 127 -21.36 13.64 21.09
C LYS A 127 -21.24 15.16 21.11
N GLU A 128 -20.83 15.78 20.01
CA GLU A 128 -20.76 17.24 19.92
C GLU A 128 -22.14 17.89 20.00
N LYS A 129 -23.14 17.31 19.36
CA LYS A 129 -24.54 17.77 19.47
C LYS A 129 -25.05 17.62 20.90
N GLU A 130 -24.84 16.45 21.51
CA GLU A 130 -25.26 16.16 22.88
C GLU A 130 -24.60 17.11 23.90
N ARG A 131 -23.30 17.40 23.71
CA ARG A 131 -22.60 18.41 24.50
C ARG A 131 -23.26 19.78 24.36
N GLY A 132 -23.58 20.21 23.13
CA GLY A 132 -24.25 21.49 22.89
C GLY A 132 -25.64 21.58 23.52
N THR A 133 -26.42 20.49 23.51
CA THR A 133 -27.73 20.45 24.18
C THR A 133 -27.59 20.56 25.71
N LEU A 134 -26.63 19.82 26.30
CA LEU A 134 -26.35 19.86 27.73
C LEU A 134 -25.85 21.24 28.18
N GLU A 135 -25.00 21.90 27.39
CA GLU A 135 -24.54 23.27 27.65
C GLU A 135 -25.72 24.25 27.68
N MET A 136 -26.68 24.12 26.77
CA MET A 136 -27.88 24.96 26.74
C MET A 136 -28.81 24.66 27.93
N GLU A 137 -29.03 23.40 28.28
CA GLU A 137 -29.81 23.01 29.47
C GLU A 137 -29.19 23.55 30.76
N LEU A 138 -27.85 23.47 30.88
CA LEU A 138 -27.11 24.05 32.00
C LEU A 138 -27.28 25.58 32.06
N MET A 139 -27.28 26.25 30.91
CA MET A 139 -27.51 27.71 30.84
C MET A 139 -28.92 28.07 31.31
N ILE A 140 -29.94 27.35 30.85
CA ILE A 140 -31.35 27.57 31.23
C ILE A 140 -31.56 27.34 32.74
N THR A 141 -31.01 26.25 33.28
CA THR A 141 -31.11 25.93 34.71
C THR A 141 -30.37 26.94 35.59
N ASN A 142 -29.21 27.43 35.16
CA ASN A 142 -28.52 28.50 35.87
C ASN A 142 -29.32 29.81 35.87
N LEU A 143 -29.94 30.19 34.75
CA LEU A 143 -30.79 31.38 34.68
C LEU A 143 -32.03 31.26 35.58
N SER A 144 -32.71 30.10 35.57
CA SER A 144 -33.89 29.87 36.42
C SER A 144 -33.52 29.89 37.91
N MET A 145 -32.39 29.29 38.28
CA MET A 145 -31.87 29.32 39.66
C MET A 145 -31.53 30.75 40.10
N MET A 146 -30.89 31.56 39.24
CA MET A 146 -30.60 32.97 39.53
C MET A 146 -31.89 33.79 39.71
N ALA A 147 -32.93 33.54 38.90
CA ALA A 147 -34.22 34.18 39.05
C ALA A 147 -34.92 33.78 40.36
N ALA A 148 -34.92 32.49 40.70
CA ALA A 148 -35.47 31.97 41.95
C ALA A 148 -34.76 32.58 43.18
N LYS A 149 -33.42 32.66 43.13
CA LYS A 149 -32.60 33.32 44.17
C LYS A 149 -33.01 34.78 44.36
N ARG A 150 -33.10 35.57 43.27
CA ARG A 150 -33.53 36.97 43.33
C ARG A 150 -34.94 37.12 43.92
N ASN A 151 -35.87 36.23 43.57
CA ASN A 151 -37.23 36.26 44.10
C ASN A 151 -37.26 35.94 45.61
N CYS A 152 -36.48 34.95 46.05
CA CYS A 152 -36.34 34.63 47.47
C CYS A 152 -35.74 35.81 48.25
N GLU A 153 -34.67 36.43 47.74
CA GLU A 153 -34.05 37.61 48.35
C GLU A 153 -34.99 38.82 48.45
N LYS A 154 -35.87 39.01 47.45
CA LYS A 154 -36.93 40.04 47.50
C LYS A 154 -37.95 39.71 48.58
N SER A 155 -38.49 38.49 48.58
CA SER A 155 -39.46 38.03 49.58
C SER A 155 -38.93 38.17 51.01
N ILE A 156 -37.66 37.81 51.24
CA ILE A 156 -36.99 37.99 52.55
C ILE A 156 -36.92 39.47 52.93
N ARG A 157 -36.56 40.37 52.00
CA ARG A 157 -36.54 41.82 52.25
C ARG A 157 -37.92 42.37 52.59
N ASP A 158 -38.95 41.95 51.87
CA ASP A 158 -40.32 42.40 52.10
C ASP A 158 -40.84 41.92 53.45
N MET A 159 -40.53 40.68 53.86
CA MET A 159 -40.83 40.16 55.20
C MET A 159 -40.15 40.98 56.31
N ARG A 160 -38.88 41.37 56.14
CA ARG A 160 -38.16 42.22 57.11
C ARG A 160 -38.80 43.61 57.24
N ARG A 161 -39.12 44.25 56.12
CA ARG A 161 -39.82 45.55 56.11
C ARG A 161 -41.19 45.48 56.79
N GLY A 162 -41.92 44.38 56.59
CA GLY A 162 -43.19 44.13 57.28
C GLY A 162 -43.03 43.98 58.79
N ALA A 163 -41.97 43.31 59.25
CA ALA A 163 -41.65 43.19 60.67
C ALA A 163 -41.23 44.55 61.29
N ASP A 164 -40.45 45.36 60.57
CA ASP A 164 -40.04 46.70 61.01
C ASP A 164 -41.24 47.67 61.07
N GLY A 165 -42.19 47.54 60.13
CA GLY A 165 -43.45 48.29 60.13
C GLY A 165 -44.42 47.86 61.22
N PHE A 166 -44.39 46.60 61.64
CA PHE A 166 -45.15 46.10 62.80
C PHE A 166 -44.52 46.53 64.14
N SER A 167 -43.20 46.76 64.18
CA SER A 167 -42.52 47.25 65.38
C SER A 167 -42.80 48.73 65.71
N LEU A 168 -43.38 49.51 64.79
CA LEU A 168 -43.72 50.93 65.01
C LEU A 168 -45.14 51.14 65.57
N THR A 169 -45.94 50.09 65.76
CA THR A 169 -47.28 50.19 66.37
C THR A 169 -47.40 49.55 67.76
N ALA A 170 -46.31 48.98 68.29
CA ALA A 170 -46.30 48.35 69.60
C ALA A 170 -45.30 49.03 70.55
N SER A 171 -45.57 50.26 71.00
CA SER A 171 -44.94 50.82 72.21
C SER A 171 -45.77 51.93 72.86
N ARG A 172 -46.72 51.54 73.71
CA ARG A 172 -47.01 52.26 74.97
C ARG A 172 -47.72 51.32 75.93
N GLY A 173 -46.97 50.75 76.88
CA GLY A 173 -47.55 49.93 77.93
C GLY A 173 -46.56 49.06 78.68
N SER A 174 -45.83 49.69 79.62
CA SER A 174 -45.42 49.15 80.91
C SER A 174 -44.36 48.03 80.99
N THR A 175 -43.25 48.44 81.59
CA THR A 175 -42.28 47.65 82.34
C THR A 175 -42.92 46.60 83.26
N VAL A 176 -42.46 45.35 83.18
CA VAL A 176 -42.32 44.49 84.36
C VAL A 176 -41.10 43.59 84.16
N ALA A 177 -40.19 43.62 85.13
CA ALA A 177 -39.08 42.67 85.25
C ALA A 177 -39.62 41.34 85.80
N PHE A 178 -39.09 40.20 85.32
CA PHE A 178 -38.98 39.00 86.14
C PHE A 178 -37.93 38.04 85.58
N ASP A 179 -37.05 37.59 86.47
CA ASP A 179 -35.97 36.63 86.28
C ASP A 179 -36.48 35.22 85.99
N SER A 180 -35.69 34.40 85.29
CA SER A 180 -35.12 33.17 85.86
C SER A 180 -34.38 32.30 84.83
N GLU A 181 -33.19 31.89 85.27
CA GLU A 181 -32.33 30.77 84.89
C GLU A 181 -32.95 29.57 84.13
N THR A 182 -32.11 28.87 83.33
CA THR A 182 -31.64 27.49 83.59
C THR A 182 -31.34 26.73 82.27
N THR A 183 -30.04 26.47 82.03
CA THR A 183 -29.38 25.27 81.46
C THR A 183 -29.70 24.66 80.08
N GLY A 184 -28.63 24.20 79.42
CA GLY A 184 -28.59 23.07 78.47
C GLY A 184 -28.41 23.51 77.01
N GLY A 185 -27.29 23.33 76.30
CA GLY A 185 -26.25 22.34 76.42
C GLY A 185 -26.56 21.09 75.59
N THR A 186 -26.35 21.12 74.26
CA THR A 186 -25.89 19.96 73.45
C THR A 186 -25.55 20.31 71.99
N LYS A 187 -24.29 20.03 71.63
CA LYS A 187 -23.74 19.37 70.41
C LYS A 187 -24.19 19.90 69.04
N GLY A 188 -23.30 20.29 68.12
CA GLY A 188 -21.98 19.72 67.81
C GLY A 188 -22.13 18.55 66.83
N GLY A 189 -22.07 18.81 65.53
CA GLY A 189 -22.10 17.80 64.47
C GLY A 189 -21.27 18.25 63.27
N ARG A 190 -19.98 17.88 63.27
CA ARG A 190 -19.10 17.86 62.10
C ARG A 190 -19.49 16.67 61.23
N TYR A 191 -19.45 16.83 59.92
CA TYR A 191 -19.14 15.72 59.01
C TYR A 191 -17.93 16.14 58.17
N SER A 192 -16.82 15.43 58.38
CA SER A 192 -15.65 15.40 57.50
C SER A 192 -15.79 14.26 56.50
N SER A 193 -15.15 14.45 55.35
CA SER A 193 -14.85 13.51 54.27
C SER A 193 -14.27 12.17 54.72
N ALA A 194 -14.51 11.11 53.94
CA ALA A 194 -13.50 10.30 53.21
C ALA A 194 -13.93 8.83 52.96
N GLU A 195 -13.80 8.41 51.71
CA GLU A 195 -13.33 7.10 51.20
C GLU A 195 -14.08 5.80 51.56
N PHE A 196 -14.74 5.20 50.55
CA PHE A 196 -14.28 3.99 49.85
C PHE A 196 -14.91 3.91 48.45
#